data_AF-A0A3P4B7U5-F1
#
_entry.id   AF-A0A3P4B7U5-F1
#
_cell.length_a   1.000
_cell.length_b   1.000
_cell.length_c   1.000
_cell.angle_alpha   90.00
_cell.angle_beta   90.00
_cell.angle_gamma   90.00
#
_symmetry.space_group_name_H-M   'P 1'
#
loop_
_entity.id
_entity.type
_entity.pdbx_description
1 polymer ?
#
loop_
_entity_poly.entity_id
_entity_poly.type
_entity_poly.pdbx_seq_one_letter_code
_entity_poly.pdbx_strand_id
1 'polypeptide(L)'
;MTVLFGTETGNSAAVARTLAERLGERGFDVQLADMADFKPKQLGEAQDLLIVASTYGDGDPPQPAVSFFEFLEGRKAPRLEGSRYAVLALGDSTYEQFCAAGRRLDERLAGLGAESLLPRVDCDVDYEDAASNWIDALLEKLGPDADAGQAQPVSGPAQYDGPGPAAPAGSHDKRNPFRARVLENIVLTGRGSSKEVRHVELSLEGSGLRHEPGDALGLLPRNDPALVQALLDQAGVPRDAAVALKGRDLAIGQALTAELDIVNVTPRFLEQWARLAESEQLKDLSQPANAHERAAFSHTHHIIDVMRKYPVKGVDAAALIAALRPLQPRLYSIASSAAALPGEVHLTIAKVDYELFGEPRQGVMSGFVAGHGRPDAEIPVYVQPSLHFRLPADDAPILMIGAGTGVAPYRAFLQEREARGAAGRSWLFFGERRFRTDFLYQTEWQGWLKDGVLDRMDVAFSRDAAHGAEKTYVWHRLQERGYEVYDWLEQGAHVYVCGDAAQMAPDVHRTLAEIVVRHGGRDIDDAHAYLRDMQQAHRYQRDVY
;
A
#
# COMPACT_ATOMS: atom_id res chain seq x y z
N MET A 1 23.64 3.22 -17.85
CA MET A 1 22.95 2.20 -17.03
C MET A 1 21.54 2.66 -16.75
N THR A 2 20.57 1.75 -16.67
CA THR A 2 19.18 2.10 -16.38
C THR A 2 18.76 1.46 -15.06
N VAL A 3 18.32 2.29 -14.11
CA VAL A 3 17.73 1.89 -12.84
C VAL A 3 16.23 2.15 -12.91
N LEU A 4 15.43 1.09 -12.84
CA LEU A 4 13.97 1.19 -12.81
C LEU A 4 13.44 0.86 -11.42
N PHE A 5 12.38 1.55 -11.01
CA PHE A 5 11.63 1.17 -9.83
C PHE A 5 10.13 1.06 -10.09
N GLY A 6 9.52 0.06 -9.45
CA GLY A 6 8.07 -0.04 -9.29
C GLY A 6 7.72 0.12 -7.82
N THR A 7 6.90 1.12 -7.48
CA THR A 7 6.56 1.43 -6.09
C THR A 7 5.12 1.91 -5.92
N GLU A 8 4.52 1.59 -4.76
CA GLU A 8 3.29 2.23 -4.27
C GLU A 8 3.61 3.26 -3.19
N THR A 9 4.37 2.84 -2.18
CA THR A 9 4.61 3.59 -0.95
C THR A 9 6.00 4.24 -0.90
N GLY A 10 6.74 4.21 -2.01
CA GLY A 10 8.05 4.85 -2.13
C GLY A 10 9.25 4.04 -1.64
N ASN A 11 9.06 2.87 -1.02
CA ASN A 11 10.19 2.02 -0.54
C ASN A 11 11.14 1.64 -1.68
N SER A 12 10.62 1.08 -2.78
CA SER A 12 11.45 0.75 -3.95
C SER A 12 12.12 1.97 -4.56
N ALA A 13 11.43 3.11 -4.62
CA ALA A 13 12.00 4.35 -5.15
C ALA A 13 13.18 4.84 -4.29
N ALA A 14 13.06 4.76 -2.96
CA ALA A 14 14.13 5.14 -2.04
C ALA A 14 15.38 4.25 -2.22
N VAL A 15 15.18 2.93 -2.34
CA VAL A 15 16.28 1.98 -2.59
C VAL A 15 16.90 2.20 -3.98
N ALA A 16 16.08 2.40 -5.02
CA ALA A 16 16.57 2.69 -6.37
C ALA A 16 17.34 4.00 -6.46
N ARG A 17 16.92 5.04 -5.72
CA ARG A 17 17.68 6.29 -5.58
C ARG A 17 19.04 6.05 -4.93
N THR A 18 19.07 5.31 -3.81
CA THR A 18 20.31 4.98 -3.10
C THR A 18 21.27 4.21 -4.03
N LEU A 19 20.75 3.26 -4.81
CA LEU A 19 21.51 2.55 -5.82
C LEU A 19 22.06 3.49 -6.90
N ALA A 20 21.21 4.37 -7.45
CA ALA A 20 21.62 5.32 -8.50
C ALA A 20 22.69 6.30 -8.02
N GLU A 21 22.57 6.81 -6.80
CA GLU A 21 23.56 7.67 -6.15
C GLU A 21 24.91 6.95 -6.03
N ARG A 22 24.92 5.73 -5.49
CA ARG A 22 26.16 4.95 -5.32
C ARG A 22 26.79 4.49 -6.63
N LEU A 23 26.00 4.29 -7.68
CA LEU A 23 26.52 4.04 -9.02
C LEU A 23 27.14 5.32 -9.62
N GLY A 24 26.49 6.47 -9.44
CA GLY A 24 27.04 7.77 -9.87
C GLY A 24 28.35 8.13 -9.17
N GLU A 25 28.47 7.81 -7.87
CA GLU A 25 29.72 7.94 -7.10
C GLU A 25 30.88 7.11 -7.67
N ARG A 26 30.56 6.03 -8.41
CA ARG A 26 31.54 5.19 -9.12
C ARG A 26 31.76 5.57 -10.58
N GLY A 27 31.20 6.69 -11.03
CA GLY A 27 31.40 7.22 -12.39
C GLY A 27 30.50 6.61 -13.46
N PHE A 28 29.50 5.81 -13.10
CA PHE A 28 28.53 5.30 -14.06
C PHE A 28 27.56 6.40 -14.49
N ASP A 29 27.23 6.47 -15.78
CA ASP A 29 26.09 7.25 -16.27
C ASP A 29 24.79 6.48 -15.96
N VAL A 30 23.96 7.04 -15.09
CA VAL A 30 22.77 6.38 -14.54
C VAL A 30 21.52 7.14 -14.93
N GLN A 31 20.63 6.45 -15.63
CA GLN A 31 19.25 6.85 -15.84
C GLN A 31 18.37 6.20 -14.78
N LEU A 32 17.86 7.00 -13.84
CA LEU A 32 16.85 6.57 -12.87
C LEU A 32 15.45 6.90 -13.42
N ALA A 33 14.55 5.92 -13.45
CA ALA A 33 13.17 6.14 -13.92
C ALA A 33 12.14 5.32 -13.14
N ASP A 34 10.96 5.91 -12.93
CA ASP A 34 9.76 5.18 -12.53
C ASP A 34 9.28 4.31 -13.70
N MET A 35 8.87 3.07 -13.42
CA MET A 35 8.24 2.20 -14.40
C MET A 35 6.98 2.82 -15.03
N ALA A 36 6.27 3.69 -14.30
CA ALA A 36 5.10 4.41 -14.81
C ALA A 36 5.45 5.34 -15.98
N ASP A 37 6.62 5.97 -15.94
CA ASP A 37 7.06 6.99 -16.90
C ASP A 37 8.09 6.46 -17.91
N PHE A 38 8.56 5.22 -17.72
CA PHE A 38 9.59 4.63 -18.55
C PHE A 38 9.06 4.28 -19.94
N LYS A 39 9.73 4.79 -20.98
CA LYS A 39 9.29 4.58 -22.37
C LYS A 39 9.74 3.21 -22.86
N PRO A 40 8.80 2.32 -23.28
CA PRO A 40 9.12 0.96 -23.73
C PRO A 40 10.22 0.84 -24.81
N LYS A 41 10.34 1.84 -25.69
CA LYS A 41 11.35 1.87 -26.75
C LYS A 41 12.79 1.93 -26.21
N GLN A 42 13.00 2.51 -25.03
CA GLN A 42 14.33 2.66 -24.41
C GLN A 42 14.84 1.32 -23.85
N LEU A 43 13.97 0.33 -23.64
CA LEU A 43 14.35 -0.95 -23.05
C LEU A 43 15.39 -1.71 -23.91
N GLY A 44 15.25 -1.67 -25.24
CA GLY A 44 16.17 -2.34 -26.15
C GLY A 44 17.54 -1.66 -26.27
N GLU A 45 17.69 -0.46 -25.73
CA GLU A 45 18.95 0.31 -25.73
C GLU A 45 19.74 0.11 -24.42
N ALA A 46 19.12 -0.48 -23.40
CA ALA A 46 19.73 -0.67 -22.09
C ALA A 46 20.75 -1.81 -22.10
N GLN A 47 22.01 -1.50 -21.74
CA GLN A 47 23.07 -2.48 -21.53
C GLN A 47 22.96 -3.15 -20.16
N ASP A 48 22.72 -2.36 -19.11
CA ASP A 48 22.51 -2.84 -17.75
C ASP A 48 21.17 -2.33 -17.23
N LEU A 49 20.32 -3.27 -16.81
CA LEU A 49 18.98 -3.02 -16.30
C LEU A 49 18.89 -3.45 -14.83
N LEU A 50 18.89 -2.47 -13.92
CA LEU A 50 18.84 -2.71 -12.49
C LEU A 50 17.44 -2.36 -11.98
N ILE A 51 16.75 -3.31 -11.36
CA ILE A 51 15.33 -3.14 -11.05
C ILE A 51 15.08 -3.33 -9.55
N VAL A 52 14.35 -2.38 -8.97
CA VAL A 52 13.80 -2.49 -7.62
C VAL A 52 12.27 -2.45 -7.68
N ALA A 53 11.60 -3.55 -7.37
CA ALA A 53 10.14 -3.63 -7.52
C ALA A 53 9.47 -4.11 -6.24
N SER A 54 8.43 -3.39 -5.80
CA SER A 54 7.53 -3.87 -4.74
C SER A 54 6.50 -4.83 -5.35
N THR A 55 5.94 -5.73 -4.56
CA THR A 55 4.69 -6.44 -4.89
C THR A 55 3.54 -5.80 -4.10
N TYR A 56 2.37 -5.71 -4.72
CA TYR A 56 1.15 -5.21 -4.09
C TYR A 56 -0.03 -6.19 -4.26
N GLY A 57 -1.06 -6.04 -3.43
CA GLY A 57 -2.26 -6.91 -3.50
C GLY A 57 -1.92 -8.41 -3.40
N ASP A 58 -2.49 -9.21 -4.30
CA ASP A 58 -2.31 -10.66 -4.37
C ASP A 58 -1.25 -11.07 -5.42
N GLY A 59 -0.08 -10.45 -5.34
CA GLY A 59 1.04 -10.74 -6.25
C GLY A 59 1.14 -9.83 -7.48
N ASP A 60 0.36 -8.76 -7.50
CA ASP A 60 0.36 -7.79 -8.57
C ASP A 60 1.57 -6.84 -8.46
N PRO A 61 2.03 -6.27 -9.60
CA PRO A 61 2.95 -5.16 -9.54
C PRO A 61 2.27 -3.93 -8.92
N PRO A 62 3.06 -2.92 -8.51
CA PRO A 62 2.53 -1.63 -8.14
C PRO A 62 1.68 -1.10 -9.29
N GLN A 63 0.55 -0.53 -8.96
CA GLN A 63 -0.44 0.05 -9.84
C GLN A 63 0.16 0.98 -10.91
N PRO A 64 1.09 1.91 -10.59
CA PRO A 64 1.77 2.73 -11.60
C PRO A 64 2.62 1.90 -12.58
N ALA A 65 3.16 0.75 -12.13
CA ALA A 65 4.03 -0.10 -12.92
C ALA A 65 3.28 -1.14 -13.79
N VAL A 66 1.97 -1.31 -13.64
CA VAL A 66 1.18 -2.33 -14.37
C VAL A 66 1.42 -2.28 -15.88
N SER A 67 1.41 -1.07 -16.47
CA SER A 67 1.59 -0.92 -17.93
C SER A 67 2.96 -1.38 -18.43
N PHE A 68 4.01 -1.19 -17.61
CA PHE A 68 5.35 -1.69 -17.90
C PHE A 68 5.40 -3.23 -17.87
N PHE A 69 4.76 -3.84 -16.87
CA PHE A 69 4.66 -5.30 -16.77
C PHE A 69 3.91 -5.89 -17.97
N GLU A 70 2.75 -5.33 -18.33
CA GLU A 70 1.98 -5.76 -19.51
C GLU A 70 2.79 -5.66 -20.81
N PHE A 71 3.55 -4.56 -20.98
CA PHE A 71 4.45 -4.40 -22.11
C PHE A 71 5.54 -5.47 -22.14
N LEU A 72 6.23 -5.66 -21.03
CA LEU A 72 7.36 -6.58 -20.92
C LEU A 72 6.92 -8.03 -21.13
N GLU A 73 5.77 -8.43 -20.58
CA GLU A 73 5.18 -9.77 -20.72
C GLU A 73 4.53 -9.98 -22.11
N GLY A 74 4.20 -8.89 -22.80
CA GLY A 74 3.58 -8.90 -24.11
C GLY A 74 4.49 -9.37 -25.25
N ARG A 75 3.87 -9.66 -26.40
CA ARG A 75 4.57 -10.08 -27.65
C ARG A 75 5.43 -8.97 -28.27
N LYS A 76 5.22 -7.71 -27.88
CA LYS A 76 5.94 -6.54 -28.40
C LYS A 76 7.24 -6.25 -27.64
N ALA A 77 7.52 -6.98 -26.55
CA ALA A 77 8.76 -6.82 -25.81
C ALA A 77 9.98 -7.16 -26.70
N PRO A 78 11.03 -6.32 -26.71
CA PRO A 78 12.24 -6.61 -27.47
C PRO A 78 12.98 -7.80 -26.86
N ARG A 79 13.79 -8.47 -27.69
CA ARG A 79 14.84 -9.36 -27.16
C ARG A 79 15.90 -8.51 -26.47
N LEU A 80 16.47 -9.05 -25.40
CA LEU A 80 17.47 -8.39 -24.56
C LEU A 80 18.80 -9.16 -24.60
N GLU A 81 19.08 -9.84 -25.72
CA GLU A 81 20.34 -10.52 -25.96
C GLU A 81 21.49 -9.51 -25.90
N GLY A 82 22.45 -9.72 -24.99
CA GLY A 82 23.57 -8.81 -24.76
C GLY A 82 23.32 -7.73 -23.70
N SER A 83 22.11 -7.64 -23.13
CA SER A 83 21.84 -6.85 -21.93
C SER A 83 22.05 -7.69 -20.68
N ARG A 84 22.41 -7.05 -19.57
CA ARG A 84 22.55 -7.66 -18.25
C ARG A 84 21.52 -7.09 -17.28
N TYR A 85 21.11 -7.84 -16.27
CA TYR A 85 20.10 -7.38 -15.32
C TYR A 85 20.32 -7.88 -13.88
N ALA A 86 19.74 -7.17 -12.91
CA ALA A 86 19.61 -7.62 -11.53
C ALA A 86 18.28 -7.11 -10.94
N VAL A 87 17.63 -7.94 -10.13
CA VAL A 87 16.33 -7.60 -9.51
C VAL A 87 16.42 -7.68 -7.99
N LEU A 88 15.98 -6.61 -7.33
CA LEU A 88 15.68 -6.59 -5.90
C LEU A 88 14.16 -6.50 -5.73
N ALA A 89 13.57 -7.51 -5.10
CA ALA A 89 12.13 -7.62 -4.90
C ALA A 89 11.78 -7.26 -3.46
N LEU A 90 10.82 -6.35 -3.28
CA LEU A 90 10.28 -5.99 -1.96
C LEU A 90 8.87 -6.58 -1.83
N GLY A 91 8.60 -7.30 -0.74
CA GLY A 91 7.31 -7.91 -0.50
C GLY A 91 7.00 -8.08 0.98
N ASP A 92 5.90 -8.76 1.25
CA ASP A 92 5.47 -9.13 2.59
C ASP A 92 5.24 -10.65 2.65
N SER A 93 6.00 -11.33 3.51
CA SER A 93 5.97 -12.79 3.62
C SER A 93 4.68 -13.36 4.23
N THR A 94 3.78 -12.51 4.73
CA THR A 94 2.44 -12.93 5.18
C THR A 94 1.51 -13.23 4.02
N TYR A 95 1.85 -12.80 2.80
CA TYR A 95 1.08 -13.05 1.59
C TYR A 95 1.57 -14.30 0.86
N GLU A 96 0.65 -15.00 0.20
CA GLU A 96 0.98 -16.19 -0.61
C GLU A 96 1.97 -15.84 -1.73
N GLN A 97 1.67 -14.76 -2.45
CA GLN A 97 2.45 -14.28 -3.59
C GLN A 97 3.61 -13.35 -3.17
N PHE A 98 4.36 -13.72 -2.12
CA PHE A 98 5.51 -12.96 -1.59
C PHE A 98 6.50 -12.58 -2.71
N CYS A 99 6.83 -11.30 -2.93
CA CYS A 99 7.77 -10.86 -3.97
C CYS A 99 7.42 -11.25 -5.44
N ALA A 100 6.15 -11.61 -5.74
CA ALA A 100 5.76 -12.08 -7.06
C ALA A 100 6.07 -11.12 -8.23
N ALA A 101 5.92 -9.82 -8.06
CA ALA A 101 6.26 -8.83 -9.10
C ALA A 101 7.75 -8.90 -9.47
N GLY A 102 8.64 -8.97 -8.48
CA GLY A 102 10.08 -9.14 -8.70
C GLY A 102 10.41 -10.49 -9.35
N ARG A 103 9.71 -11.58 -8.96
CA ARG A 103 9.87 -12.89 -9.62
C ARG A 103 9.51 -12.86 -11.10
N ARG A 104 8.37 -12.26 -11.43
CA ARG A 104 7.89 -12.10 -12.80
C ARG A 104 8.90 -11.34 -13.66
N LEU A 105 9.46 -10.25 -13.13
CA LEU A 105 10.49 -9.47 -13.82
C LEU A 105 11.74 -10.31 -14.09
N ASP A 106 12.26 -10.98 -13.07
CA ASP A 106 13.46 -11.81 -13.16
C ASP A 106 13.29 -12.94 -14.19
N GLU A 107 12.20 -13.71 -14.09
CA GLU A 107 11.87 -14.78 -15.04
C GLU A 107 11.69 -14.23 -16.47
N ARG A 108 11.02 -13.08 -16.60
CA ARG A 108 10.74 -12.51 -17.91
C ARG A 108 11.98 -11.95 -18.59
N LEU A 109 12.87 -11.28 -17.86
CA LEU A 109 14.12 -10.75 -18.39
C LEU A 109 15.05 -11.88 -18.86
N ALA A 110 15.16 -12.94 -18.06
CA ALA A 110 15.87 -14.15 -18.47
C ALA A 110 15.25 -14.75 -19.75
N GLY A 111 13.92 -14.87 -19.81
CA GLY A 111 13.19 -15.37 -20.97
C GLY A 111 13.33 -14.51 -22.24
N LEU A 112 13.68 -13.22 -22.10
CA LEU A 112 13.98 -12.31 -23.21
C LEU A 112 15.46 -12.34 -23.64
N GLY A 113 16.31 -13.11 -22.96
CA GLY A 113 17.72 -13.33 -23.32
C GLY A 113 18.73 -12.46 -22.57
N ALA A 114 18.30 -11.71 -21.54
CA ALA A 114 19.21 -10.93 -20.72
C ALA A 114 20.01 -11.82 -19.75
N GLU A 115 21.25 -11.43 -19.45
CA GLU A 115 22.14 -12.15 -18.54
C GLU A 115 21.99 -11.63 -17.09
N SER A 116 21.80 -12.53 -16.13
CA SER A 116 21.71 -12.14 -14.72
C SER A 116 23.08 -11.77 -14.15
N LEU A 117 23.23 -10.54 -13.66
CA LEU A 117 24.42 -10.05 -12.95
C LEU A 117 24.53 -10.70 -11.57
N LEU A 118 23.39 -10.78 -10.87
CA LEU A 118 23.23 -11.34 -9.54
C LEU A 118 21.89 -12.06 -9.44
N PRO A 119 21.80 -13.14 -8.64
CA PRO A 119 20.53 -13.73 -8.28
C PRO A 119 19.58 -12.68 -7.68
N ARG A 120 18.29 -12.81 -7.99
CA ARG A 120 17.24 -12.02 -7.35
C ARG A 120 17.28 -12.19 -5.83
N VAL A 121 17.05 -11.09 -5.11
CA VAL A 121 16.86 -11.10 -3.67
C VAL A 121 15.41 -10.73 -3.36
N ASP A 122 14.74 -11.58 -2.58
CA ASP A 122 13.36 -11.39 -2.12
C ASP A 122 13.39 -10.84 -0.67
N CYS A 123 13.03 -9.58 -0.48
CA CYS A 123 13.04 -8.88 0.80
C CYS A 123 11.65 -8.87 1.46
N ASP A 124 11.61 -9.12 2.77
CA ASP A 124 10.43 -8.89 3.61
C ASP A 124 10.35 -7.42 4.07
N VAL A 125 9.39 -7.07 4.92
CA VAL A 125 9.12 -5.68 5.37
C VAL A 125 10.29 -5.00 6.09
N ASP A 126 11.26 -5.76 6.59
CA ASP A 126 12.55 -5.33 7.14
C ASP A 126 13.67 -5.42 6.08
N TYR A 127 13.41 -4.84 4.90
CA TYR A 127 14.23 -4.96 3.70
C TYR A 127 15.58 -4.24 3.76
N GLU A 128 15.79 -3.29 4.68
CA GLU A 128 16.89 -2.32 4.59
C GLU A 128 18.28 -2.98 4.54
N ASP A 129 18.54 -3.97 5.40
CA ASP A 129 19.82 -4.66 5.44
C ASP A 129 20.03 -5.53 4.19
N ALA A 130 18.99 -6.25 3.76
CA ALA A 130 19.04 -7.08 2.55
C ALA A 130 19.26 -6.23 1.29
N ALA A 131 18.59 -5.08 1.19
CA ALA A 131 18.77 -4.11 0.12
C ALA A 131 20.19 -3.54 0.12
N SER A 132 20.72 -3.12 1.27
CA SER A 132 22.10 -2.61 1.37
C SER A 132 23.12 -3.64 0.91
N ASN A 133 23.00 -4.88 1.40
CA ASN A 133 23.88 -5.98 1.03
C ASN A 133 23.80 -6.31 -0.47
N TRP A 134 22.61 -6.26 -1.05
CA TRP A 134 22.42 -6.47 -2.49
C TRP A 134 23.07 -5.35 -3.32
N ILE A 135 22.93 -4.08 -2.90
CA ILE A 135 23.61 -2.95 -3.55
C ILE A 135 25.13 -3.14 -3.47
N ASP A 136 25.68 -3.48 -2.30
CA ASP A 136 27.11 -3.71 -2.13
C ASP A 136 27.64 -4.83 -3.03
N ALA A 137 26.94 -5.96 -3.08
CA ALA A 137 27.29 -7.08 -3.96
C ALA A 137 27.21 -6.71 -5.45
N LEU A 138 26.22 -5.91 -5.84
CA LEU A 138 26.04 -5.47 -7.23
C LEU A 138 27.18 -4.55 -7.65
N LEU A 139 27.52 -3.60 -6.79
CA LEU A 139 28.63 -2.68 -7.02
C LEU A 139 29.97 -3.44 -7.08
N GLU A 140 30.19 -4.46 -6.25
CA GLU A 140 31.37 -5.33 -6.36
C GLU A 140 31.41 -6.07 -7.71
N LYS A 141 30.26 -6.61 -8.15
CA LYS A 141 30.13 -7.35 -9.42
C LYS A 141 30.41 -6.51 -10.66
N LEU A 142 30.01 -5.23 -10.64
CA LEU A 142 30.24 -4.30 -11.75
C LEU A 142 31.72 -3.88 -11.87
N GLY A 143 32.53 -4.09 -10.83
CA GLY A 143 33.96 -3.78 -10.80
C GLY A 143 34.28 -2.28 -10.64
N PRO A 144 35.55 -1.91 -10.47
CA PRO A 144 36.01 -0.52 -10.51
C PRO A 144 36.30 -0.03 -11.95
N ASP A 145 36.01 1.26 -12.19
CA ASP A 145 36.45 2.16 -13.28
C ASP A 145 35.88 1.99 -14.71
N ALA A 146 34.87 2.82 -15.03
CA ALA A 146 35.01 3.72 -16.18
C ALA A 146 35.65 5.00 -15.64
N ASP A 147 36.84 5.38 -16.15
CA ASP A 147 37.66 6.54 -15.75
C ASP A 147 37.10 7.35 -14.56
N ALA A 148 37.68 7.17 -13.37
CA ALA A 148 37.43 7.99 -12.18
C ALA A 148 37.83 9.46 -12.44
N GLY A 149 36.98 10.15 -13.20
CA GLY A 149 37.18 11.48 -13.74
C GLY A 149 35.84 12.21 -13.74
N GLN A 150 35.57 12.86 -12.61
CA GLN A 150 34.41 13.71 -12.33
C GLN A 150 33.08 12.96 -12.21
N ALA A 151 32.41 13.11 -11.05
CA ALA A 151 31.06 12.62 -10.82
C ALA A 151 30.13 13.07 -11.96
N GLN A 152 29.61 12.10 -12.71
CA GLN A 152 28.64 12.36 -13.77
C GLN A 152 27.27 12.61 -13.12
N PRO A 153 26.52 13.66 -13.51
CA PRO A 153 25.20 13.91 -12.96
C PRO A 153 24.22 12.81 -13.39
N VAL A 154 23.43 12.31 -12.42
CA VAL A 154 22.30 11.41 -12.67
C VAL A 154 21.34 12.10 -13.64
N SER A 155 21.06 11.50 -14.80
CA SER A 155 20.28 12.15 -15.86
C SER A 155 18.90 11.50 -16.00
N GLY A 156 17.85 12.28 -15.82
CA GLY A 156 16.46 11.85 -15.98
C GLY A 156 15.46 12.80 -15.29
N PRO A 157 14.24 12.98 -15.82
CA PRO A 157 13.20 13.73 -15.14
C PRO A 157 12.62 12.86 -14.02
N ALA A 158 13.30 12.79 -12.88
CA ALA A 158 12.73 12.30 -11.65
C ALA A 158 12.51 13.51 -10.73
N GLN A 159 11.45 14.29 -11.00
CA GLN A 159 10.89 15.18 -9.99
C GLN A 159 10.17 14.32 -8.94
N TYR A 160 10.97 13.66 -8.09
CA TYR A 160 10.53 13.12 -6.81
C TYR A 160 11.15 13.98 -5.72
N ASP A 161 10.43 15.00 -5.27
CA ASP A 161 10.65 15.66 -3.97
C ASP A 161 10.08 14.79 -2.83
N GLY A 162 10.35 13.47 -2.83
CA GLY A 162 10.35 12.74 -1.57
C GLY A 162 11.71 12.84 -0.91
N PRO A 163 11.78 12.61 0.41
CA PRO A 163 12.63 13.35 1.33
C PRO A 163 14.04 13.45 0.75
N GLY A 164 14.43 14.69 0.43
CA GLY A 164 15.81 15.00 0.10
C GLY A 164 16.77 14.58 1.22
N PRO A 165 18.09 14.69 1.00
CA PRO A 165 19.09 14.31 2.00
C PRO A 165 18.73 14.91 3.35
N ALA A 166 18.65 14.06 4.39
CA ALA A 166 18.31 14.38 5.77
C ALA A 166 17.37 15.58 5.91
N ALA A 167 16.06 15.31 5.93
CA ALA A 167 15.06 16.31 6.19
C ALA A 167 15.46 17.20 7.40
N PRO A 168 15.22 18.52 7.31
CA PRO A 168 15.77 19.48 8.25
C PRO A 168 15.45 19.05 9.68
N ALA A 169 16.42 19.20 10.59
CA ALA A 169 16.27 18.82 11.99
C ALA A 169 14.91 19.34 12.54
N GLY A 170 13.94 18.44 12.67
CA GLY A 170 12.53 18.78 12.97
C GLY A 170 11.45 18.16 12.07
N SER A 171 11.77 17.47 10.98
CA SER A 171 10.77 16.79 10.15
C SER A 171 10.34 15.43 10.74
N HIS A 172 9.04 15.15 10.74
CA HIS A 172 8.49 13.86 11.17
C HIS A 172 8.35 12.89 9.99
N ASP A 173 8.78 11.65 10.19
CA ASP A 173 8.75 10.58 9.19
C ASP A 173 8.46 9.21 9.85
N LYS A 174 8.52 8.12 9.09
CA LYS A 174 8.29 6.75 9.61
C LYS A 174 9.22 6.39 10.78
N ARG A 175 10.47 6.90 10.80
CA ARG A 175 11.48 6.62 11.83
C ARG A 175 11.38 7.58 13.02
N ASN A 176 10.88 8.80 12.80
CA ASN A 176 10.63 9.82 13.81
C ASN A 176 9.19 10.35 13.71
N PRO A 177 8.16 9.54 14.05
CA PRO A 177 6.77 9.93 13.88
C PRO A 177 6.36 11.05 14.85
N PHE A 178 5.44 11.90 14.40
CA PHE A 178 4.82 12.93 15.23
C PHE A 178 3.78 12.32 16.16
N ARG A 179 3.73 12.74 17.44
CA ARG A 179 2.67 12.33 18.37
C ARG A 179 1.45 13.20 18.18
N ALA A 180 0.57 12.80 17.27
CA ALA A 180 -0.66 13.52 16.99
C ALA A 180 -1.70 13.27 18.09
N ARG A 181 -2.31 14.34 18.58
CA ARG A 181 -3.40 14.28 19.54
C ARG A 181 -4.71 13.98 18.82
N VAL A 182 -5.48 13.03 19.33
CA VAL A 182 -6.84 12.77 18.87
C VAL A 182 -7.76 13.91 19.28
N LEU A 183 -8.36 14.57 18.30
CA LEU A 183 -9.36 15.63 18.50
C LEU A 183 -10.75 15.00 18.63
N GLU A 184 -11.09 14.13 17.68
CA GLU A 184 -12.38 13.44 17.65
C GLU A 184 -12.22 11.99 17.18
N ASN A 185 -13.06 11.10 17.70
CA ASN A 185 -13.17 9.71 17.26
C ASN A 185 -14.61 9.23 17.45
N ILE A 186 -15.38 9.28 16.36
CA ILE A 186 -16.82 8.96 16.37
C ILE A 186 -17.13 7.79 15.47
N VAL A 187 -18.13 7.00 15.85
CA VAL A 187 -18.66 5.91 15.02
C VAL A 187 -19.61 6.50 13.99
N LEU A 188 -19.27 6.35 12.71
CA LEU A 188 -20.09 6.79 11.56
C LEU A 188 -21.24 5.82 11.25
N THR A 189 -21.03 4.53 11.51
CA THR A 189 -22.08 3.52 11.31
C THR A 189 -23.18 3.64 12.36
N GLY A 190 -24.42 3.63 11.90
CA GLY A 190 -25.61 3.67 12.74
C GLY A 190 -25.81 2.41 13.58
N ARG A 191 -26.65 2.53 14.62
CA ARG A 191 -27.03 1.43 15.49
C ARG A 191 -27.59 0.25 14.69
N GLY A 192 -27.06 -0.95 14.95
CA GLY A 192 -27.47 -2.18 14.27
C GLY A 192 -26.69 -2.49 12.99
N SER A 193 -25.66 -1.70 12.65
CA SER A 193 -24.69 -2.11 11.64
C SER A 193 -23.98 -3.40 12.06
N SER A 194 -23.58 -4.18 11.06
CA SER A 194 -22.75 -5.40 11.21
C SER A 194 -21.25 -5.09 11.20
N LYS A 195 -20.88 -3.81 11.16
CA LYS A 195 -19.51 -3.34 11.17
C LYS A 195 -19.44 -2.01 11.93
N GLU A 196 -18.23 -1.60 12.26
CA GLU A 196 -17.97 -0.33 12.90
C GLU A 196 -17.00 0.45 12.00
N VAL A 197 -17.45 1.60 11.49
CA VAL A 197 -16.59 2.55 10.75
C VAL A 197 -16.50 3.83 11.56
N ARG A 198 -15.29 4.37 11.71
CA ARG A 198 -15.01 5.54 12.53
C ARG A 198 -14.49 6.70 11.69
N HIS A 199 -14.93 7.90 12.06
CA HIS A 199 -14.27 9.14 11.69
C HIS A 199 -13.29 9.48 12.81
N VAL A 200 -12.05 9.81 12.45
CA VAL A 200 -10.99 10.12 13.41
C VAL A 200 -10.30 11.40 12.97
N GLU A 201 -10.19 12.34 13.88
CA GLU A 201 -9.54 13.63 13.67
C GLU A 201 -8.29 13.71 14.53
N LEU A 202 -7.17 14.08 13.92
CA LEU A 202 -5.87 14.17 14.56
C LEU A 202 -5.30 15.57 14.36
N SER A 203 -4.81 16.18 15.44
CA SER A 203 -4.11 17.46 15.37
C SER A 203 -2.70 17.25 14.84
N LEU A 204 -2.33 18.05 13.84
CA LEU A 204 -0.98 18.20 13.30
C LEU A 204 -0.34 19.53 13.74
N GLU A 205 -0.95 20.27 14.66
CA GLU A 205 -0.43 21.55 15.14
C GLU A 205 0.98 21.40 15.72
N GLY A 206 1.88 22.30 15.34
CA GLY A 206 3.28 22.29 15.79
C GLY A 206 4.16 21.20 15.18
N SER A 207 3.62 20.29 14.36
CA SER A 207 4.40 19.21 13.74
C SER A 207 5.22 19.65 12.53
N GLY A 208 4.79 20.71 11.82
CA GLY A 208 5.33 21.06 10.52
C GLY A 208 5.00 20.07 9.39
N LEU A 209 4.23 19.01 9.67
CA LEU A 209 3.75 18.07 8.66
C LEU A 209 2.80 18.77 7.69
N ARG A 210 2.92 18.41 6.42
CA ARG A 210 2.04 18.85 5.33
C ARG A 210 1.48 17.63 4.63
N HIS A 211 0.23 17.72 4.19
CA HIS A 211 -0.44 16.68 3.43
C HIS A 211 -1.31 17.33 2.36
N GLU A 212 -1.55 16.59 1.30
CA GLU A 212 -2.45 16.94 0.20
C GLU A 212 -3.57 15.90 0.07
N PRO A 213 -4.73 16.27 -0.49
CA PRO A 213 -5.76 15.30 -0.81
C PRO A 213 -5.21 14.17 -1.70
N GLY A 214 -5.40 12.94 -1.24
CA GLY A 214 -4.88 11.72 -1.87
C GLY A 214 -3.62 11.15 -1.22
N ASP A 215 -3.01 11.87 -0.27
CA ASP A 215 -2.01 11.28 0.62
C ASP A 215 -2.61 10.26 1.60
N ALA A 216 -1.74 9.43 2.15
CA ALA A 216 -2.07 8.55 3.26
C ALA A 216 -1.40 9.03 4.56
N LEU A 217 -2.03 8.75 5.70
CA LEU A 217 -1.41 8.90 7.01
C LEU A 217 -1.00 7.53 7.53
N GLY A 218 0.29 7.39 7.84
CA GLY A 218 0.82 6.20 8.50
C GLY A 218 0.71 6.32 10.01
N LEU A 219 -0.01 5.39 10.63
CA LEU A 219 -0.16 5.31 12.09
C LEU A 219 0.70 4.16 12.60
N LEU A 220 1.48 4.41 13.65
CA LEU A 220 2.23 3.36 14.31
C LEU A 220 1.37 2.72 15.40
N PRO A 221 1.04 1.42 15.26
CA PRO A 221 0.19 0.74 16.22
C PRO A 221 0.95 0.37 17.51
N ARG A 222 0.17 -0.06 18.50
CA ARG A 222 0.65 -0.83 19.64
C ARG A 222 -0.18 -2.10 19.76
N ASN A 223 0.48 -3.21 20.07
CA ASN A 223 -0.21 -4.47 20.32
C ASN A 223 -1.03 -4.41 21.61
N ASP A 224 -2.10 -5.20 21.67
CA ASP A 224 -2.94 -5.33 22.86
C ASP A 224 -2.10 -5.84 24.04
N PRO A 225 -2.06 -5.12 25.18
CA PRO A 225 -1.37 -5.57 26.39
C PRO A 225 -1.78 -6.97 26.86
N ALA A 226 -3.03 -7.38 26.63
CA ALA A 226 -3.52 -8.71 26.98
C ALA A 226 -2.91 -9.80 26.09
N LEU A 227 -2.78 -9.55 24.78
CA LEU A 227 -2.12 -10.46 23.85
C LEU A 227 -0.63 -10.57 24.15
N VAL A 228 0.04 -9.45 24.43
CA VAL A 228 1.45 -9.44 24.87
C VAL A 228 1.64 -10.32 26.10
N GLN A 229 0.76 -10.19 27.10
CA GLN A 229 0.85 -11.00 28.31
C GLN A 229 0.61 -12.49 28.02
N ALA A 230 -0.41 -12.82 27.21
CA ALA A 230 -0.72 -14.20 26.85
C ALA A 230 0.44 -14.90 26.13
N LEU A 231 1.17 -14.18 25.26
CA LEU A 231 2.35 -14.70 24.57
C LEU A 231 3.52 -14.95 25.51
N LEU A 232 3.79 -14.01 26.43
CA LEU A 232 4.83 -14.16 27.44
C LEU A 232 4.55 -15.34 28.36
N ASP A 233 3.30 -15.49 28.81
CA ASP A 233 2.86 -16.61 29.64
C ASP A 233 3.00 -17.94 28.88
N GLN A 234 2.63 -17.98 27.60
CA GLN A 234 2.77 -19.18 26.75
C GLN A 234 4.24 -19.56 26.50
N ALA A 235 5.13 -18.57 26.36
CA ALA A 235 6.57 -18.80 26.20
C ALA A 235 7.29 -19.11 27.53
N GLY A 236 6.66 -18.76 28.66
CA GLY A 236 7.29 -18.83 29.99
C GLY A 236 8.38 -17.77 30.19
N VAL A 237 8.26 -16.61 29.53
CA VAL A 237 9.26 -15.53 29.57
C VAL A 237 8.77 -14.38 30.47
N PRO A 238 9.55 -13.93 31.47
CA PRO A 238 9.20 -12.76 32.28
C PRO A 238 9.07 -11.49 31.42
N ARG A 239 8.07 -10.66 31.71
CA ARG A 239 7.79 -9.42 30.97
C ARG A 239 8.96 -8.43 30.94
N ASP A 240 9.79 -8.46 31.98
CA ASP A 240 10.97 -7.61 32.20
C ASP A 240 12.28 -8.26 31.72
N ALA A 241 12.24 -9.45 31.11
CA ALA A 241 13.42 -10.08 30.54
C ALA A 241 14.10 -9.15 29.52
N ALA A 242 15.41 -8.98 29.67
CA ALA A 242 16.20 -8.09 28.82
C ALA A 242 16.42 -8.71 27.44
N VAL A 243 16.22 -7.91 26.40
CA VAL A 243 16.49 -8.27 25.01
C VAL A 243 17.18 -7.12 24.29
N ALA A 244 18.07 -7.45 23.34
CA ALA A 244 18.71 -6.47 22.48
C ALA A 244 17.93 -6.37 21.15
N LEU A 245 17.37 -5.20 20.86
CA LEU A 245 16.64 -4.94 19.62
C LEU A 245 17.14 -3.65 18.97
N LYS A 246 17.64 -3.76 17.73
CA LYS A 246 18.25 -2.63 16.99
C LYS A 246 19.35 -1.91 17.79
N GLY A 247 20.19 -2.68 18.49
CA GLY A 247 21.27 -2.15 19.34
C GLY A 247 20.82 -1.47 20.63
N ARG A 248 19.54 -1.59 21.02
CA ARG A 248 19.00 -1.07 22.28
C ARG A 248 18.61 -2.21 23.22
N ASP A 249 18.96 -2.09 24.49
CA ASP A 249 18.49 -2.99 25.54
C ASP A 249 17.10 -2.56 26.01
N LEU A 250 16.13 -3.46 25.88
CA LEU A 250 14.73 -3.23 26.22
C LEU A 250 14.16 -4.39 27.02
N ALA A 251 13.11 -4.14 27.80
CA ALA A 251 12.30 -5.23 28.34
C ALA A 251 11.49 -5.87 27.21
N ILE A 252 11.43 -7.21 27.15
CA ILE A 252 10.71 -7.92 26.09
C ILE A 252 9.24 -7.50 25.99
N GLY A 253 8.59 -7.19 27.12
CA GLY A 253 7.22 -6.67 27.11
C GLY A 253 7.08 -5.34 26.36
N GLN A 254 8.10 -4.49 26.37
CA GLN A 254 8.11 -3.24 25.59
C GLN A 254 8.31 -3.52 24.11
N ALA A 255 9.24 -4.41 23.77
CA ALA A 255 9.50 -4.83 22.38
C ALA A 255 8.24 -5.43 21.74
N LEU A 256 7.58 -6.37 22.42
CA LEU A 256 6.33 -6.99 21.94
C LEU A 256 5.16 -6.01 21.90
N THR A 257 5.17 -4.93 22.67
CA THR A 257 4.07 -3.94 22.66
C THR A 257 4.16 -3.02 21.45
N ALA A 258 5.36 -2.60 21.03
CA ALA A 258 5.51 -1.48 20.10
C ALA A 258 6.46 -1.72 18.91
N GLU A 259 7.31 -2.75 18.96
CA GLU A 259 8.39 -2.92 17.97
C GLU A 259 8.23 -4.17 17.11
N LEU A 260 7.53 -5.20 17.60
CA LEU A 260 7.44 -6.51 16.96
C LEU A 260 5.99 -6.88 16.61
N ASP A 261 5.82 -7.50 15.45
CA ASP A 261 4.57 -8.11 15.02
C ASP A 261 4.38 -9.43 15.79
N ILE A 262 3.32 -9.49 16.59
CA ILE A 262 3.00 -10.65 17.43
C ILE A 262 1.73 -11.37 16.98
N VAL A 263 1.18 -10.99 15.83
CA VAL A 263 -0.08 -11.50 15.29
C VAL A 263 0.19 -12.40 14.10
N ASN A 264 0.91 -11.90 13.09
CA ASN A 264 1.00 -12.57 11.81
C ASN A 264 1.99 -13.74 11.82
N VAL A 265 1.56 -14.88 11.26
CA VAL A 265 2.41 -16.05 11.08
C VAL A 265 3.23 -15.91 9.80
N THR A 266 4.56 -15.86 9.94
CA THR A 266 5.51 -15.69 8.84
C THR A 266 6.33 -16.97 8.62
N PRO A 267 6.96 -17.16 7.44
CA PRO A 267 7.90 -18.26 7.21
C PRO A 267 9.03 -18.28 8.25
N ARG A 268 9.58 -17.09 8.58
CA ARG A 268 10.62 -16.92 9.61
C ARG A 268 10.16 -17.40 10.98
N PHE A 269 8.96 -17.01 11.40
CA PHE A 269 8.40 -17.47 12.68
C PHE A 269 8.21 -18.99 12.68
N LEU A 270 7.61 -19.55 11.62
CA LEU A 270 7.39 -20.98 11.50
C LEU A 270 8.69 -21.77 11.54
N GLU A 271 9.73 -21.34 10.81
CA GLU A 271 11.03 -22.00 10.78
C GLU A 271 11.70 -22.00 12.16
N GLN A 272 11.75 -20.85 12.82
CA GLN A 272 12.38 -20.73 14.14
C GLN A 272 11.60 -21.53 15.19
N TRP A 273 10.27 -21.44 15.18
CA TRP A 273 9.43 -22.17 16.12
C TRP A 273 9.46 -23.68 15.85
N ALA A 274 9.58 -24.12 14.59
CA ALA A 274 9.74 -25.53 14.23
C ALA A 274 10.98 -26.14 14.88
N ARG A 275 12.09 -25.40 14.93
CA ARG A 275 13.34 -25.86 15.57
C ARG A 275 13.18 -25.99 17.07
N LEU A 276 12.53 -25.02 17.71
CA LEU A 276 12.29 -25.02 19.16
C LEU A 276 11.30 -26.10 19.61
N ALA A 277 10.26 -26.34 18.79
CA ALA A 277 9.21 -27.31 19.06
C ALA A 277 9.50 -28.72 18.47
N GLU A 278 10.64 -28.90 17.79
CA GLU A 278 11.01 -30.13 17.07
C GLU A 278 9.88 -30.62 16.14
N SER A 279 9.24 -29.70 15.41
CA SER A 279 8.05 -29.97 14.59
C SER A 279 8.37 -30.00 13.10
N GLU A 280 8.32 -31.18 12.49
CA GLU A 280 8.44 -31.32 11.02
C GLU A 280 7.28 -30.65 10.29
N GLN A 281 6.06 -30.63 10.86
CA GLN A 281 4.92 -29.96 10.23
C GLN A 281 5.15 -28.44 10.06
N LEU A 282 5.69 -27.78 11.09
CA LEU A 282 5.98 -26.34 11.01
C LEU A 282 7.13 -26.05 10.04
N LYS A 283 8.14 -26.93 10.01
CA LYS A 283 9.27 -26.85 9.09
C LYS A 283 8.84 -27.04 7.63
N ASP A 284 7.88 -27.93 7.37
CA ASP A 284 7.29 -28.09 6.04
C ASP A 284 6.52 -26.83 5.64
N LEU A 285 5.68 -26.28 6.53
CA LEU A 285 4.92 -25.05 6.26
C LEU A 285 5.82 -23.83 6.01
N SER A 286 7.02 -23.79 6.58
CA SER A 286 7.97 -22.68 6.35
C SER A 286 8.63 -22.72 4.96
N GLN A 287 8.53 -23.84 4.22
CA GLN A 287 9.19 -23.96 2.92
C GLN A 287 8.50 -23.11 1.84
N PRO A 288 9.27 -22.52 0.89
CA PRO A 288 8.71 -21.78 -0.24
C PRO A 288 7.72 -22.61 -1.08
N ALA A 289 7.96 -23.92 -1.22
CA ALA A 289 7.11 -24.83 -2.00
C ALA A 289 5.68 -24.98 -1.44
N ASN A 290 5.48 -24.67 -0.15
CA ASN A 290 4.20 -24.83 0.55
C ASN A 290 3.55 -23.46 0.84
N ALA A 291 3.72 -22.48 -0.06
CA ALA A 291 3.23 -21.12 0.14
C ALA A 291 1.70 -21.04 0.29
N HIS A 292 0.97 -21.80 -0.51
CA HIS A 292 -0.49 -21.85 -0.47
C HIS A 292 -1.00 -22.47 0.85
N GLU A 293 -0.44 -23.61 1.27
CA GLU A 293 -0.79 -24.23 2.56
C GLU A 293 -0.46 -23.31 3.74
N ARG A 294 0.67 -22.60 3.68
CA ARG A 294 1.05 -21.61 4.69
C ARG A 294 0.09 -20.43 4.74
N ALA A 295 -0.35 -19.90 3.59
CA ALA A 295 -1.32 -18.81 3.53
C ALA A 295 -2.68 -19.23 4.12
N ALA A 296 -3.16 -20.44 3.79
CA ALA A 296 -4.37 -20.99 4.40
C ALA A 296 -4.21 -21.17 5.94
N PHE A 297 -3.02 -21.58 6.38
CA PHE A 297 -2.71 -21.73 7.80
C PHE A 297 -2.67 -20.38 8.54
N SER A 298 -2.05 -19.35 7.96
CA SER A 298 -1.95 -18.01 8.57
C SER A 298 -3.30 -17.28 8.65
N HIS A 299 -4.23 -17.55 7.73
CA HIS A 299 -5.60 -17.03 7.81
C HIS A 299 -6.40 -17.59 8.99
N THR A 300 -5.98 -18.72 9.56
CA THR A 300 -6.70 -19.41 10.64
C THR A 300 -5.94 -19.45 11.95
N HIS A 301 -4.69 -19.00 11.99
CA HIS A 301 -3.83 -19.03 13.18
C HIS A 301 -3.03 -17.74 13.31
N HIS A 302 -3.05 -17.14 14.50
CA HIS A 302 -2.03 -16.17 14.90
C HIS A 302 -0.84 -16.88 15.54
N ILE A 303 0.26 -16.15 15.74
CA ILE A 303 1.45 -16.62 16.48
C ILE A 303 1.08 -17.31 17.80
N ILE A 304 0.18 -16.69 18.60
CA ILE A 304 -0.26 -17.28 19.88
C ILE A 304 -0.94 -18.65 19.70
N ASP A 305 -1.71 -18.83 18.62
CA ASP A 305 -2.40 -20.09 18.35
C ASP A 305 -1.41 -21.18 17.93
N VAL A 306 -0.37 -20.82 17.17
CA VAL A 306 0.75 -21.73 16.84
C VAL A 306 1.50 -22.13 18.11
N MET A 307 1.84 -21.18 18.99
CA MET A 307 2.55 -21.47 20.24
C MET A 307 1.73 -22.35 21.20
N ARG A 308 0.40 -22.21 21.20
CA ARG A 308 -0.52 -23.07 21.95
C ARG A 308 -0.57 -24.49 21.37
N LYS A 309 -0.60 -24.60 20.04
CA LYS A 309 -0.64 -25.90 19.33
C LYS A 309 0.68 -26.66 19.40
N TYR A 310 1.81 -25.96 19.40
CA TYR A 310 3.17 -26.51 19.47
C TYR A 310 3.93 -25.88 20.65
N PRO A 311 3.63 -26.30 21.89
CA PRO A 311 4.18 -25.66 23.09
C PRO A 311 5.67 -25.99 23.27
N VAL A 312 6.46 -24.97 23.61
CA VAL A 312 7.89 -25.08 23.96
C VAL A 312 8.09 -24.58 25.39
N LYS A 313 8.85 -25.32 26.20
CA LYS A 313 9.17 -24.92 27.58
C LYS A 313 10.54 -24.24 27.64
N GLY A 314 10.65 -23.15 28.41
CA GLY A 314 11.93 -22.49 28.66
C GLY A 314 12.48 -21.78 27.43
N VAL A 315 11.61 -21.10 26.68
CA VAL A 315 12.00 -20.33 25.49
C VAL A 315 12.93 -19.20 25.93
N ASP A 316 14.09 -19.09 25.28
CA ASP A 316 14.96 -17.94 25.48
C ASP A 316 14.34 -16.66 24.90
N ALA A 317 14.45 -15.55 25.64
CA ALA A 317 13.83 -14.29 25.26
C ALA A 317 14.37 -13.75 23.92
N ALA A 318 15.67 -13.92 23.66
CA ALA A 318 16.29 -13.51 22.40
C ALA A 318 15.85 -14.41 21.25
N ALA A 319 15.71 -15.72 21.49
CA ALA A 319 15.16 -16.65 20.50
C ALA A 319 13.71 -16.31 20.11
N LEU A 320 12.86 -15.93 21.08
CA LEU A 320 11.49 -15.50 20.81
C LEU A 320 11.45 -14.27 19.91
N ILE A 321 12.18 -13.20 20.25
CA ILE A 321 12.16 -11.98 19.42
C ILE A 321 12.83 -12.18 18.06
N ALA A 322 13.81 -13.08 17.94
CA ALA A 322 14.48 -13.38 16.68
C ALA A 322 13.54 -14.09 15.67
N ALA A 323 12.46 -14.72 16.13
CA ALA A 323 11.45 -15.33 15.27
C ALA A 323 10.44 -14.31 14.72
N LEU A 324 10.36 -13.11 15.31
CA LEU A 324 9.37 -12.09 14.98
C LEU A 324 9.95 -11.06 14.01
N ARG A 325 9.05 -10.45 13.23
CA ARG A 325 9.37 -9.32 12.34
C ARG A 325 9.00 -7.99 12.99
N PRO A 326 9.51 -6.85 12.50
CA PRO A 326 9.10 -5.55 13.01
C PRO A 326 7.61 -5.26 12.79
N LEU A 327 6.97 -4.66 13.79
CA LEU A 327 5.60 -4.18 13.71
C LEU A 327 5.50 -3.07 12.67
N GLN A 328 4.66 -3.26 11.64
CA GLN A 328 4.52 -2.28 10.57
C GLN A 328 3.47 -1.21 10.91
N PRO A 329 3.70 0.05 10.50
CA PRO A 329 2.65 1.07 10.50
C PRO A 329 1.48 0.66 9.60
N ARG A 330 0.30 1.23 9.86
CA ARG A 330 -0.86 1.10 8.95
C ARG A 330 -1.13 2.42 8.27
N LEU A 331 -1.23 2.37 6.94
CA LEU A 331 -1.60 3.50 6.10
C LEU A 331 -3.11 3.61 6.01
N TYR A 332 -3.63 4.83 6.07
CA TYR A 332 -5.03 5.16 5.82
C TYR A 332 -5.09 6.36 4.87
N SER A 333 -5.90 6.29 3.82
CA SER A 333 -6.14 7.42 2.93
C SER A 333 -6.71 8.59 3.73
N ILE A 334 -6.11 9.77 3.58
CA ILE A 334 -6.52 10.97 4.30
C ILE A 334 -7.89 11.43 3.81
N ALA A 335 -8.77 11.74 4.76
CA ALA A 335 -10.17 12.13 4.54
C ALA A 335 -10.44 13.62 4.73
N SER A 336 -9.39 14.44 4.75
CA SER A 336 -9.45 15.90 4.88
C SER A 336 -8.54 16.62 3.89
N SER A 337 -8.89 17.86 3.58
CA SER A 337 -8.01 18.81 2.90
C SER A 337 -7.37 19.76 3.92
N ALA A 338 -6.06 19.97 3.82
CA ALA A 338 -5.35 20.97 4.60
C ALA A 338 -5.78 22.43 4.26
N ALA A 339 -6.37 22.66 3.08
CA ALA A 339 -6.90 23.96 2.68
C ALA A 339 -8.23 24.27 3.40
N ALA A 340 -9.06 23.25 3.65
CA ALA A 340 -10.29 23.39 4.42
C ALA A 340 -10.04 23.36 5.94
N LEU A 341 -9.11 22.51 6.39
CA LEU A 341 -8.87 22.22 7.81
C LEU A 341 -7.37 22.33 8.14
N PRO A 342 -6.82 23.55 8.24
CA PRO A 342 -5.39 23.74 8.49
C PRO A 342 -4.98 23.18 9.86
N GLY A 343 -3.94 22.34 9.87
CA GLY A 343 -3.41 21.76 11.11
C GLY A 343 -4.16 20.54 11.63
N GLU A 344 -5.10 19.99 10.87
CA GLU A 344 -5.84 18.77 11.20
C GLU A 344 -5.69 17.72 10.08
N VAL A 345 -5.81 16.44 10.44
CA VAL A 345 -5.89 15.35 9.47
C VAL A 345 -6.95 14.35 9.89
N HIS A 346 -7.82 13.99 8.95
CA HIS A 346 -8.99 13.16 9.21
C HIS A 346 -8.81 11.79 8.55
N LEU A 347 -9.36 10.75 9.16
CA LEU A 347 -9.31 9.38 8.66
C LEU A 347 -10.69 8.72 8.73
N THR A 348 -10.93 7.78 7.82
CA THR A 348 -12.12 6.92 7.83
C THR A 348 -11.70 5.48 8.03
N ILE A 349 -11.83 4.96 9.26
CA ILE A 349 -11.25 3.68 9.66
C ILE A 349 -12.35 2.64 9.89
N ALA A 350 -12.35 1.56 9.10
CA ALA A 350 -13.16 0.39 9.40
C ALA A 350 -12.46 -0.47 10.47
N LYS A 351 -13.17 -0.74 11.56
CA LYS A 351 -12.72 -1.67 12.59
C LYS A 351 -12.74 -3.09 12.03
N VAL A 352 -11.65 -3.81 12.26
CA VAL A 352 -11.51 -5.22 11.89
C VAL A 352 -11.75 -6.03 13.15
N ASP A 353 -12.85 -6.79 13.18
CA ASP A 353 -13.18 -7.75 14.22
C ASP A 353 -13.47 -9.11 13.56
N TYR A 354 -12.98 -10.19 14.16
CA TYR A 354 -13.19 -11.57 13.71
C TYR A 354 -13.04 -12.52 14.89
N GLU A 355 -13.21 -13.82 14.68
CA GLU A 355 -13.08 -14.84 15.70
C GLU A 355 -12.13 -15.93 15.22
N LEU A 356 -11.20 -16.36 16.08
CA LEU A 356 -10.36 -17.54 15.86
C LEU A 356 -10.41 -18.40 17.11
N PHE A 357 -10.66 -19.70 16.95
CA PHE A 357 -10.75 -20.66 18.06
C PHE A 357 -11.73 -20.26 19.18
N GLY A 358 -12.84 -19.58 18.84
CA GLY A 358 -13.81 -19.09 19.82
C GLY A 358 -13.37 -17.86 20.62
N GLU A 359 -12.20 -17.28 20.31
CA GLU A 359 -11.71 -16.05 20.91
C GLU A 359 -11.90 -14.87 19.94
N PRO A 360 -12.45 -13.73 20.41
CA PRO A 360 -12.53 -12.53 19.58
C PRO A 360 -11.13 -12.01 19.26
N ARG A 361 -10.94 -11.58 18.02
CA ARG A 361 -9.72 -10.99 17.47
C ARG A 361 -10.04 -9.64 16.85
N GLN A 362 -9.04 -8.77 16.86
CA GLN A 362 -9.15 -7.42 16.30
C GLN A 362 -7.94 -7.11 15.43
N GLY A 363 -8.12 -6.29 14.41
CA GLY A 363 -7.01 -5.70 13.68
C GLY A 363 -6.17 -4.84 14.63
N VAL A 364 -4.84 -4.96 14.56
CA VAL A 364 -3.93 -4.31 15.52
C VAL A 364 -4.15 -2.79 15.58
N MET A 365 -4.10 -2.11 14.42
CA MET A 365 -4.28 -0.66 14.37
C MET A 365 -5.74 -0.22 14.56
N SER A 366 -6.69 -0.86 13.88
CA SER A 366 -8.10 -0.43 13.94
C SER A 366 -8.74 -0.75 15.31
N GLY A 367 -8.35 -1.84 15.95
CA GLY A 367 -8.65 -2.15 17.35
C GLY A 367 -8.03 -1.16 18.31
N PHE A 368 -6.76 -0.77 18.10
CA PHE A 368 -6.12 0.30 18.89
C PHE A 368 -6.89 1.62 18.79
N VAL A 369 -7.25 2.08 17.59
CA VAL A 369 -8.03 3.33 17.43
C VAL A 369 -9.40 3.21 18.10
N ALA A 370 -10.09 2.08 17.94
CA ALA A 370 -11.43 1.90 18.51
C ALA A 370 -11.43 1.82 20.05
N GLY A 371 -10.42 1.15 20.63
CA GLY A 371 -10.33 0.93 22.08
C GLY A 371 -9.55 1.99 22.85
N HIS A 372 -8.57 2.65 22.21
CA HIS A 372 -7.61 3.54 22.86
C HIS A 372 -7.51 4.94 22.23
N GLY A 373 -8.11 5.17 21.06
CA GLY A 373 -8.10 6.47 20.38
C GLY A 373 -9.15 7.46 20.91
N ARG A 374 -9.32 7.58 22.22
CA ARG A 374 -10.23 8.60 22.81
C ARG A 374 -9.68 10.02 22.58
N PRO A 375 -10.51 11.08 22.64
CA PRO A 375 -10.01 12.45 22.63
C PRO A 375 -8.87 12.66 23.64
N ASP A 376 -7.88 13.46 23.25
CA ASP A 376 -6.61 13.70 23.93
C ASP A 376 -5.62 12.51 24.00
N ALA A 377 -5.96 11.33 23.48
CA ALA A 377 -4.96 10.28 23.29
C ALA A 377 -3.93 10.68 22.23
N GLU A 378 -2.70 10.18 22.34
CA GLU A 378 -1.65 10.38 21.34
C GLU A 378 -1.46 9.16 20.47
N ILE A 379 -1.38 9.39 19.15
CA ILE A 379 -1.06 8.36 18.16
C ILE A 379 0.17 8.83 17.38
N PRO A 380 1.26 8.03 17.30
CA PRO A 380 2.40 8.39 16.47
C PRO A 380 2.03 8.27 14.99
N VAL A 381 2.24 9.33 14.22
CA VAL A 381 1.87 9.44 12.81
C VAL A 381 2.99 10.03 11.95
N TYR A 382 2.93 9.72 10.66
CA TYR A 382 3.69 10.40 9.61
C TYR A 382 2.83 10.49 8.34
N VAL A 383 3.10 11.48 7.50
CA VAL A 383 2.46 11.59 6.19
C VAL A 383 3.23 10.72 5.20
N GLN A 384 2.49 9.89 4.46
CA GLN A 384 2.97 9.14 3.32
C GLN A 384 2.45 9.82 2.06
N PRO A 385 3.31 10.55 1.32
CA PRO A 385 2.91 11.18 0.07
C PRO A 385 2.46 10.13 -0.95
N SER A 386 1.41 10.44 -1.70
CA SER A 386 1.01 9.69 -2.90
C SER A 386 1.49 10.41 -4.16
N LEU A 387 2.13 9.68 -5.07
CA LEU A 387 2.68 10.25 -6.30
C LEU A 387 1.65 10.39 -7.41
N HIS A 388 0.67 9.50 -7.42
CA HIS A 388 -0.20 9.32 -8.57
C HIS A 388 -1.67 9.47 -8.23
N PHE A 389 -2.05 9.59 -6.95
CA PHE A 389 -3.44 9.79 -6.52
C PHE A 389 -3.67 11.25 -6.10
N ARG A 390 -3.99 12.10 -7.08
CA ARG A 390 -4.09 13.56 -6.92
C ARG A 390 -5.23 14.15 -7.74
N LEU A 391 -5.84 15.20 -7.21
CA LEU A 391 -6.72 16.08 -7.99
C LEU A 391 -5.97 16.68 -9.18
N PRO A 392 -6.65 16.94 -10.31
CA PRO A 392 -6.05 17.70 -11.40
C PRO A 392 -5.65 19.10 -10.92
N ALA A 393 -4.61 19.67 -11.55
CA ALA A 393 -4.17 21.03 -11.27
C ALA A 393 -5.15 22.09 -11.82
N ASP A 394 -5.95 21.72 -12.82
CA ASP A 394 -7.01 22.53 -13.38
C ASP A 394 -8.40 22.10 -12.85
N ASP A 395 -9.44 22.73 -13.36
CA ASP A 395 -10.83 22.45 -13.01
C ASP A 395 -11.45 21.33 -13.88
N ALA A 396 -10.65 20.38 -14.37
CA ALA A 396 -11.18 19.24 -15.14
C ALA A 396 -12.26 18.47 -14.34
N PRO A 397 -13.30 17.92 -14.99
CA PRO A 397 -14.32 17.14 -14.29
C PRO A 397 -13.70 15.95 -13.55
N ILE A 398 -14.23 15.59 -12.38
CA ILE A 398 -13.76 14.41 -11.62
C ILE A 398 -14.89 13.41 -11.39
N LEU A 399 -14.59 12.14 -11.65
CA LEU A 399 -15.47 11.01 -11.41
C LEU A 399 -14.84 10.13 -10.34
N MET A 400 -15.47 10.09 -9.18
CA MET A 400 -14.98 9.43 -7.97
C MET A 400 -15.80 8.17 -7.71
N ILE A 401 -15.16 7.01 -7.63
CA ILE A 401 -15.82 5.72 -7.41
C ILE A 401 -15.27 5.10 -6.14
N GLY A 402 -16.12 4.94 -5.12
CA GLY A 402 -15.70 4.47 -3.80
C GLY A 402 -16.74 3.60 -3.12
N ALA A 403 -16.29 2.53 -2.47
CA ALA A 403 -17.14 1.69 -1.64
C ALA A 403 -16.63 1.65 -0.19
N GLY A 404 -17.55 1.72 0.78
CA GLY A 404 -17.21 1.73 2.19
C GLY A 404 -16.23 2.83 2.55
N THR A 405 -15.09 2.48 3.15
CA THR A 405 -14.05 3.45 3.53
C THR A 405 -13.33 4.08 2.34
N GLY A 406 -13.51 3.57 1.11
CA GLY A 406 -12.97 4.17 -0.11
C GLY A 406 -13.51 5.57 -0.44
N VAL A 407 -14.46 6.10 0.32
CA VAL A 407 -14.86 7.52 0.23
C VAL A 407 -13.94 8.48 0.95
N ALA A 408 -13.01 7.98 1.78
CA ALA A 408 -12.07 8.80 2.52
C ALA A 408 -11.40 9.88 1.64
N PRO A 409 -10.65 9.53 0.59
CA PRO A 409 -9.97 10.56 -0.21
C PRO A 409 -10.95 11.48 -0.95
N TYR A 410 -12.16 11.03 -1.27
CA TYR A 410 -13.15 11.86 -1.96
C TYR A 410 -13.76 12.93 -1.07
N ARG A 411 -13.82 12.69 0.25
CA ARG A 411 -14.14 13.74 1.21
C ARG A 411 -13.07 14.83 1.18
N ALA A 412 -11.79 14.45 1.17
CA ALA A 412 -10.68 15.40 1.04
C ALA A 412 -10.72 16.17 -0.29
N PHE A 413 -11.05 15.48 -1.39
CA PHE A 413 -11.14 16.09 -2.73
C PHE A 413 -12.23 17.16 -2.79
N LEU A 414 -13.42 16.88 -2.27
CA LEU A 414 -14.51 17.87 -2.27
C LEU A 414 -14.22 19.04 -1.34
N GLN A 415 -13.65 18.80 -0.16
CA GLN A 415 -13.19 19.88 0.72
C GLN A 415 -12.17 20.78 0.03
N GLU A 416 -11.21 20.20 -0.72
CA GLU A 416 -10.22 20.96 -1.45
C GLU A 416 -10.85 21.79 -2.57
N ARG A 417 -11.76 21.20 -3.35
CA ARG A 417 -12.46 21.92 -4.42
C ARG A 417 -13.30 23.07 -3.89
N GLU A 418 -14.01 22.86 -2.79
CA GLU A 418 -14.77 23.89 -2.10
C GLU A 418 -13.84 25.03 -1.62
N ALA A 419 -12.74 24.70 -0.94
CA ALA A 419 -11.80 25.68 -0.42
C ALA A 419 -11.12 26.51 -1.53
N ARG A 420 -10.86 25.89 -2.69
CA ARG A 420 -10.30 26.57 -3.88
C ARG A 420 -11.35 27.35 -4.69
N GLY A 421 -12.64 27.11 -4.46
CA GLY A 421 -13.71 27.64 -5.31
C GLY A 421 -13.66 27.09 -6.74
N ALA A 422 -13.25 25.82 -6.89
CA ALA A 422 -13.12 25.16 -8.19
C ALA A 422 -14.48 25.09 -8.91
N ALA A 423 -14.52 25.44 -10.20
CA ALA A 423 -15.75 25.42 -11.01
C ALA A 423 -15.97 24.08 -11.73
N GLY A 424 -15.00 23.18 -11.65
CA GLY A 424 -15.03 21.88 -12.29
C GLY A 424 -16.09 20.94 -11.70
N ARG A 425 -16.71 20.13 -12.55
CA ARG A 425 -17.80 19.23 -12.17
C ARG A 425 -17.28 18.04 -11.36
N SER A 426 -18.03 17.58 -10.35
CA SER A 426 -17.71 16.43 -9.51
C SER A 426 -18.85 15.40 -9.49
N TRP A 427 -18.54 14.13 -9.67
CA TRP A 427 -19.53 13.04 -9.57
C TRP A 427 -19.01 11.92 -8.66
N LEU A 428 -19.79 11.55 -7.65
CA LEU A 428 -19.49 10.45 -6.74
C LEU A 428 -20.38 9.22 -6.99
N PHE A 429 -19.78 8.06 -7.22
CA PHE A 429 -20.41 6.75 -7.14
C PHE A 429 -20.06 6.11 -5.80
N PHE A 430 -21.03 5.98 -4.90
CA PHE A 430 -20.82 5.46 -3.54
C PHE A 430 -21.51 4.12 -3.30
N GLY A 431 -20.76 3.14 -2.80
CA GLY A 431 -21.25 1.81 -2.47
C GLY A 431 -21.18 1.47 -1.00
N GLU A 432 -22.23 0.86 -0.45
CA GLU A 432 -22.21 0.36 0.93
C GLU A 432 -23.22 -0.78 1.17
N ARG A 433 -23.32 -1.30 2.39
CA ARG A 433 -24.21 -2.40 2.76
C ARG A 433 -25.65 -1.92 2.84
N ARG A 434 -25.95 -0.93 3.66
CA ARG A 434 -27.33 -0.46 3.90
C ARG A 434 -27.43 1.04 4.05
N PHE A 435 -28.49 1.62 3.49
CA PHE A 435 -28.78 3.05 3.57
C PHE A 435 -28.90 3.54 5.01
N ARG A 436 -29.63 2.81 5.87
CA ARG A 436 -29.99 3.30 7.21
C ARG A 436 -28.86 3.22 8.24
N THR A 437 -27.91 2.32 8.06
CA THR A 437 -26.88 2.01 9.08
C THR A 437 -25.48 2.30 8.62
N ASP A 438 -25.23 2.41 7.31
CA ASP A 438 -23.87 2.39 6.80
C ASP A 438 -23.58 3.56 5.83
N PHE A 439 -24.52 4.48 5.61
CA PHE A 439 -24.31 5.63 4.72
C PHE A 439 -23.35 6.67 5.35
N LEU A 440 -22.05 6.44 5.16
CA LEU A 440 -20.98 7.27 5.68
C LEU A 440 -21.09 8.72 5.16
N TYR A 441 -20.92 9.70 6.04
CA TYR A 441 -20.90 11.14 5.74
C TYR A 441 -22.14 11.68 4.99
N GLN A 442 -23.31 11.03 5.14
CA GLN A 442 -24.54 11.37 4.41
C GLN A 442 -24.86 12.87 4.38
N THR A 443 -24.74 13.55 5.53
CA THR A 443 -25.08 14.98 5.65
C THR A 443 -24.11 15.88 4.90
N GLU A 444 -22.82 15.53 4.85
CA GLU A 444 -21.80 16.28 4.11
C GLU A 444 -22.03 16.16 2.60
N TRP A 445 -22.27 14.96 2.09
CA TRP A 445 -22.58 14.76 0.67
C TRP A 445 -23.84 15.54 0.23
N GLN A 446 -24.87 15.55 1.07
CA GLN A 446 -26.09 16.32 0.82
C GLN A 446 -25.86 17.83 0.83
N GLY A 447 -24.96 18.32 1.70
CA GLY A 447 -24.50 19.71 1.70
C GLY A 447 -23.85 20.07 0.36
N TRP A 448 -22.83 19.32 -0.05
CA TRP A 448 -22.12 19.59 -1.31
C TRP A 448 -22.99 19.43 -2.56
N LEU A 449 -23.99 18.53 -2.56
CA LEU A 449 -24.98 18.44 -3.63
C LEU A 449 -25.85 19.70 -3.73
N LYS A 450 -26.25 20.25 -2.59
CA LYS A 450 -27.07 21.46 -2.52
C LYS A 450 -26.27 22.70 -2.96
N ASP A 451 -25.01 22.77 -2.55
CA ASP A 451 -24.14 23.93 -2.80
C ASP A 451 -23.45 23.86 -4.17
N GLY A 452 -23.56 22.73 -4.88
CA GLY A 452 -23.05 22.55 -6.24
C GLY A 452 -21.58 22.16 -6.34
N VAL A 453 -20.90 21.93 -5.21
CA VAL A 453 -19.53 21.38 -5.16
C VAL A 453 -19.50 19.93 -5.67
N LEU A 454 -20.56 19.17 -5.35
CA LEU A 454 -20.83 17.84 -5.89
C LEU A 454 -22.00 17.93 -6.86
N ASP A 455 -21.78 17.77 -8.16
CA ASP A 455 -22.85 17.85 -9.16
C ASP A 455 -23.82 16.67 -9.05
N ARG A 456 -23.27 15.47 -8.80
CA ARG A 456 -24.02 14.22 -8.88
C ARG A 456 -23.53 13.21 -7.88
N MET A 457 -24.45 12.40 -7.38
CA MET A 457 -24.16 11.25 -6.55
C MET A 457 -25.06 10.08 -6.91
N ASP A 458 -24.48 8.93 -7.23
CA ASP A 458 -25.19 7.68 -7.43
C ASP A 458 -24.78 6.69 -6.34
N VAL A 459 -25.77 6.08 -5.68
CA VAL A 459 -25.56 5.22 -4.50
C VAL A 459 -25.97 3.77 -4.75
N ALA A 460 -25.20 2.84 -4.21
CA ALA A 460 -25.46 1.40 -4.28
C ALA A 460 -25.47 0.77 -2.88
N PHE A 461 -26.62 0.26 -2.44
CA PHE A 461 -26.76 -0.43 -1.15
C PHE A 461 -26.97 -1.93 -1.35
N SER A 462 -25.90 -2.70 -1.19
CA SER A 462 -25.82 -4.12 -1.54
C SER A 462 -26.71 -5.05 -0.70
N ARG A 463 -27.27 -4.58 0.43
CA ARG A 463 -28.07 -5.38 1.37
C ARG A 463 -29.44 -4.77 1.70
N ASP A 464 -29.88 -3.76 0.95
CA ASP A 464 -31.21 -3.15 1.12
C ASP A 464 -32.30 -3.84 0.30
N ALA A 465 -31.92 -4.56 -0.75
CA ALA A 465 -32.86 -5.36 -1.52
C ALA A 465 -33.45 -6.51 -0.68
N ALA A 466 -34.67 -6.94 -1.04
CA ALA A 466 -35.33 -8.06 -0.38
C ALA A 466 -34.44 -9.32 -0.39
N HIS A 467 -34.59 -10.19 0.61
CA HIS A 467 -33.79 -11.41 0.70
C HIS A 467 -33.94 -12.26 -0.57
N GLY A 468 -32.81 -12.60 -1.22
CA GLY A 468 -32.78 -13.34 -2.48
C GLY A 468 -32.82 -12.49 -3.76
N ALA A 469 -32.98 -11.16 -3.66
CA ALA A 469 -32.82 -10.27 -4.79
C ALA A 469 -31.33 -10.02 -5.11
N GLU A 470 -31.05 -9.62 -6.36
CA GLU A 470 -29.69 -9.28 -6.79
C GLU A 470 -29.14 -8.07 -6.02
N LYS A 471 -27.86 -8.16 -5.65
CA LYS A 471 -27.16 -7.09 -4.94
C LYS A 471 -26.79 -5.96 -5.90
N THR A 472 -27.02 -4.73 -5.48
CA THR A 472 -26.59 -3.54 -6.23
C THR A 472 -25.21 -3.09 -5.76
N TYR A 473 -24.29 -2.91 -6.71
CA TYR A 473 -22.92 -2.42 -6.48
C TYR A 473 -22.64 -1.17 -7.33
N VAL A 474 -21.51 -0.50 -7.07
CA VAL A 474 -21.15 0.76 -7.75
C VAL A 474 -21.00 0.60 -9.26
N TRP A 475 -20.47 -0.53 -9.74
CA TRP A 475 -20.35 -0.79 -11.17
C TRP A 475 -21.71 -1.01 -11.85
N HIS A 476 -22.73 -1.52 -11.15
CA HIS A 476 -24.10 -1.53 -11.68
C HIS A 476 -24.62 -0.11 -11.90
N ARG A 477 -24.34 0.82 -10.96
CA ARG A 477 -24.69 2.25 -11.13
C ARG A 477 -23.91 2.92 -12.25
N LEU A 478 -22.62 2.60 -12.41
CA LEU A 478 -21.83 3.07 -13.55
C LEU A 478 -22.47 2.62 -14.87
N GLN A 479 -22.86 1.35 -14.97
CA GLN A 479 -23.48 0.81 -16.17
C GLN A 479 -24.84 1.46 -16.49
N GLU A 480 -25.67 1.71 -15.47
CA GLU A 480 -26.93 2.45 -15.61
C GLU A 480 -26.73 3.88 -16.15
N ARG A 481 -25.57 4.48 -15.85
CA ARG A 481 -25.17 5.84 -16.26
C ARG A 481 -24.18 5.85 -17.42
N GLY A 482 -24.04 4.73 -18.15
CA GLY A 482 -22.92 4.51 -19.07
C GLY A 482 -22.74 5.61 -20.13
N TYR A 483 -23.83 6.17 -20.66
CA TYR A 483 -23.75 7.25 -21.64
C TYR A 483 -23.14 8.52 -21.03
N GLU A 484 -23.66 8.97 -19.88
CA GLU A 484 -23.14 10.15 -19.20
C GLU A 484 -21.73 9.94 -18.66
N VAL A 485 -21.40 8.74 -18.19
CA VAL A 485 -20.03 8.39 -17.78
C VAL A 485 -19.10 8.57 -18.99
N TYR A 486 -19.43 7.97 -20.15
CA TYR A 486 -18.62 8.11 -21.35
C TYR A 486 -18.47 9.57 -21.81
N ASP A 487 -19.55 10.36 -21.79
CA ASP A 487 -19.52 11.79 -22.10
C ASP A 487 -18.55 12.57 -21.18
N TRP A 488 -18.48 12.23 -19.88
CA TRP A 488 -17.49 12.82 -18.98
C TRP A 488 -16.06 12.42 -19.35
N LEU A 489 -15.83 11.15 -19.73
CA LEU A 489 -14.50 10.69 -20.17
C LEU A 489 -14.03 11.48 -21.39
N GLU A 490 -14.91 11.72 -22.36
CA GLU A 490 -14.61 12.51 -23.56
C GLU A 490 -14.42 14.01 -23.26
N GLN A 491 -15.03 14.53 -22.19
CA GLN A 491 -14.83 15.90 -21.69
C GLN A 491 -13.52 16.10 -20.90
N GLY A 492 -12.63 15.09 -20.88
CA GLY A 492 -11.36 15.22 -20.17
C GLY A 492 -11.42 14.83 -18.70
N ALA A 493 -12.50 14.18 -18.23
CA ALA A 493 -12.62 13.84 -16.82
C ALA A 493 -11.47 12.98 -16.29
N HIS A 494 -11.12 13.22 -15.03
CA HIS A 494 -10.24 12.37 -14.22
C HIS A 494 -11.10 11.37 -13.44
N VAL A 495 -10.74 10.09 -13.53
CA VAL A 495 -11.43 8.97 -12.90
C VAL A 495 -10.60 8.44 -11.74
N TYR A 496 -11.25 8.29 -10.59
CA TYR A 496 -10.64 7.79 -9.37
C TYR A 496 -11.40 6.56 -8.88
N VAL A 497 -10.68 5.52 -8.48
CA VAL A 497 -11.26 4.31 -7.86
C VAL A 497 -10.56 4.06 -6.54
N CYS A 498 -11.32 3.96 -5.45
CA CYS A 498 -10.77 3.73 -4.12
C CYS A 498 -11.59 2.71 -3.32
N GLY A 499 -10.90 1.78 -2.66
CA GLY A 499 -11.49 0.72 -1.86
C GLY A 499 -10.92 -0.66 -2.15
N ASP A 500 -11.78 -1.68 -2.14
CA ASP A 500 -11.39 -3.09 -2.22
C ASP A 500 -10.65 -3.44 -3.54
N ALA A 501 -9.40 -3.89 -3.42
CA ALA A 501 -8.56 -4.26 -4.55
C ALA A 501 -8.97 -5.61 -5.19
N ALA A 502 -9.55 -6.53 -4.41
CA ALA A 502 -9.76 -7.91 -4.84
C ALA A 502 -11.00 -8.12 -5.74
N GLN A 503 -12.07 -7.37 -5.50
CA GLN A 503 -13.35 -7.51 -6.20
C GLN A 503 -13.78 -6.20 -6.85
N MET A 504 -13.84 -5.11 -6.08
CA MET A 504 -14.47 -3.87 -6.55
C MET A 504 -13.67 -3.21 -7.68
N ALA A 505 -12.35 -3.06 -7.52
CA ALA A 505 -11.55 -2.37 -8.53
C ALA A 505 -11.48 -3.10 -9.89
N PRO A 506 -11.34 -4.45 -9.96
CA PRO A 506 -11.44 -5.20 -11.21
C PRO A 506 -12.81 -5.06 -11.89
N ASP A 507 -13.91 -5.16 -11.12
CA ASP A 507 -15.27 -5.04 -11.67
C ASP A 507 -15.53 -3.64 -12.23
N VAL A 508 -15.08 -2.60 -11.53
CA VAL A 508 -15.16 -1.21 -12.03
C VAL A 508 -14.35 -1.04 -13.32
N HIS A 509 -13.12 -1.56 -13.36
CA HIS A 509 -12.27 -1.47 -14.56
C HIS A 509 -12.94 -2.13 -15.78
N ARG A 510 -13.49 -3.34 -15.59
CA ARG A 510 -14.24 -4.05 -16.63
C ARG A 510 -15.45 -3.26 -17.10
N THR A 511 -16.24 -2.71 -16.17
CA THR A 511 -17.42 -1.91 -16.51
C THR A 511 -17.05 -0.62 -17.26
N LEU A 512 -15.95 0.05 -16.90
CA LEU A 512 -15.47 1.20 -17.68
C LEU A 512 -15.12 0.80 -19.12
N ALA A 513 -14.48 -0.34 -19.32
CA ALA A 513 -14.18 -0.85 -20.66
C ALA A 513 -15.47 -1.16 -21.45
N GLU A 514 -16.46 -1.80 -20.82
CA GLU A 514 -17.77 -2.07 -21.41
C GLU A 514 -18.53 -0.78 -21.79
N ILE A 515 -18.42 0.27 -20.96
CA ILE A 515 -18.98 1.60 -21.25
C ILE A 515 -18.32 2.20 -22.48
N VAL A 516 -16.98 2.16 -22.58
CA VAL A 516 -16.23 2.66 -23.74
C VAL A 516 -16.59 1.90 -25.02
N VAL A 517 -16.74 0.57 -24.95
CA VAL A 517 -17.23 -0.24 -26.08
C VAL A 517 -18.62 0.22 -26.52
N ARG A 518 -19.57 0.26 -25.57
CA ARG A 518 -20.99 0.50 -25.88
C ARG A 518 -21.28 1.91 -26.35
N HIS A 519 -20.64 2.92 -25.75
CA HIS A 519 -20.94 4.32 -25.98
C HIS A 519 -19.92 5.02 -26.88
N GLY A 520 -18.70 4.50 -26.97
CA GLY A 520 -17.65 4.99 -27.88
C GLY A 520 -17.61 4.29 -29.24
N GLY A 521 -18.36 3.19 -29.43
CA GLY A 521 -18.38 2.44 -30.69
C GLY A 521 -17.03 1.75 -31.00
N ARG A 522 -16.26 1.43 -29.96
CA ARG A 522 -14.95 0.77 -30.03
C ARG A 522 -15.08 -0.73 -29.79
N ASP A 523 -14.12 -1.52 -30.26
CA ASP A 523 -14.00 -2.89 -29.80
C ASP A 523 -13.35 -2.96 -28.40
N ILE A 524 -13.28 -4.18 -27.83
CA ILE A 524 -12.77 -4.37 -26.47
C ILE A 524 -11.28 -4.10 -26.35
N ASP A 525 -10.48 -4.40 -27.38
CA ASP A 525 -9.04 -4.18 -27.36
C ASP A 525 -8.73 -2.68 -27.40
N ASP A 526 -9.47 -1.93 -28.22
CA ASP A 526 -9.44 -0.48 -28.29
C ASP A 526 -9.92 0.17 -26.98
N ALA A 527 -10.93 -0.41 -26.31
CA ALA A 527 -11.39 0.09 -25.01
C ALA A 527 -10.34 -0.11 -23.92
N HIS A 528 -9.65 -1.25 -23.89
CA HIS A 528 -8.52 -1.45 -22.99
C HIS A 528 -7.35 -0.51 -23.31
N ALA A 529 -7.07 -0.25 -24.59
CA ALA A 529 -6.07 0.74 -24.99
C ALA A 529 -6.44 2.14 -24.51
N TYR A 530 -7.71 2.54 -24.69
CA TYR A 530 -8.24 3.83 -24.22
C TYR A 530 -8.03 4.01 -22.70
N LEU A 531 -8.37 3.00 -21.89
CA LEU A 531 -8.17 3.08 -20.43
C LEU A 531 -6.69 3.11 -20.04
N ARG A 532 -5.82 2.39 -20.76
CA ARG A 532 -4.36 2.48 -20.54
C ARG A 532 -3.82 3.86 -20.88
N ASP A 533 -4.27 4.47 -21.97
CA ASP A 533 -3.88 5.82 -22.36
C ASP A 533 -4.33 6.83 -21.30
N MET A 534 -5.53 6.65 -20.71
CA MET A 534 -5.99 7.45 -19.58
C MET A 534 -5.11 7.26 -18.33
N GLN A 535 -4.67 6.05 -18.03
CA GLN A 535 -3.75 5.79 -16.90
C GLN A 535 -2.40 6.48 -17.12
N GLN A 536 -1.82 6.36 -18.32
CA GLN A 536 -0.57 7.02 -18.70
C GLN A 536 -0.69 8.55 -18.68
N ALA A 537 -1.86 9.08 -18.99
CA ALA A 537 -2.15 10.52 -18.88
C ALA A 537 -2.51 10.96 -17.45
N HIS A 538 -2.40 10.08 -16.44
CA HIS A 538 -2.84 10.32 -15.05
C HIS A 538 -4.31 10.76 -14.92
N ARG A 539 -5.16 10.38 -15.88
CA ARG A 539 -6.61 10.63 -15.88
C ARG A 539 -7.41 9.45 -15.36
N TYR A 540 -6.80 8.30 -15.10
CA TYR A 540 -7.43 7.17 -14.43
C TYR A 540 -6.51 6.62 -13.35
N GLN A 541 -6.88 6.86 -12.08
CA GLN A 541 -6.05 6.60 -10.90
C GLN A 541 -6.79 5.65 -9.95
N ARG A 542 -6.05 4.77 -9.26
CA ARG A 542 -6.60 3.78 -8.33
C ARG A 542 -5.82 3.83 -7.02
N ASP A 543 -6.53 3.96 -5.89
CA ASP A 543 -6.01 3.83 -4.52
C ASP A 543 -6.74 2.68 -3.84
N VAL A 544 -6.25 1.46 -4.04
CA VAL A 544 -6.96 0.23 -3.68
C VAL A 544 -6.11 -0.63 -2.76
N TYR A 545 -6.76 -1.30 -1.80
CA TYR A 545 -6.11 -2.02 -0.71
C TYR A 545 -6.88 -3.25 -0.25
#